data_AF-A0A0A2T4W9-F1
#
_entry.id   AF-A0A0A2T4W9-F1
#
_cell.length_a   1.000
_cell.length_b   1.000
_cell.length_c   1.000
_cell.angle_alpha   90.00
_cell.angle_beta   90.00
_cell.angle_gamma   90.00
#
_symmetry.space_group_name_H-M   'P 1'
#
loop_
_entity.id
_entity.type
_entity.pdbx_description
1 polymer ?
#
loop_
_entity_poly.entity_id
_entity_poly.type
_entity_poly.pdbx_seq_one_letter_code
_entity_poly.pdbx_strand_id
1 'polypeptide(L)'
;MKFADNLYELYNKHFSEKDYLPIFTNSVIEQLDKNDLLHILSECSKEELQTVVSTFVLNDLENRDQKVISLPSSKQEKNNRSTIQYKA
;
A
#
# COMPACT_ATOMS: atom_id res chain seq x y z
N MET A 1 5.92 -2.77 22.70
CA MET A 1 4.47 -3.09 22.69
C MET A 1 4.31 -4.52 23.17
N LYS A 2 3.27 -4.86 23.94
CA LYS A 2 3.15 -6.20 24.54
C LYS A 2 3.10 -7.31 23.48
N PHE A 3 2.45 -7.03 22.35
CA PHE A 3 2.39 -7.96 21.22
C PHE A 3 3.78 -8.31 20.65
N ALA A 4 4.68 -7.33 20.50
CA ALA A 4 6.04 -7.55 19.99
C ALA A 4 6.86 -8.40 20.97
N ASP A 5 6.74 -8.11 22.26
CA ASP A 5 7.46 -8.82 23.31
C ASP A 5 7.04 -10.30 23.32
N ASN A 6 5.73 -10.56 23.25
CA ASN A 6 5.19 -11.92 23.16
C ASN A 6 5.63 -12.66 21.89
N LEU A 7 5.65 -11.96 20.75
CA LEU A 7 6.14 -12.52 19.48
C LEU A 7 7.62 -12.90 19.56
N TYR A 8 8.44 -12.06 20.21
CA TYR A 8 9.86 -12.29 20.37
C TYR A 8 10.14 -13.49 21.27
N GLU A 9 9.39 -13.64 22.35
CA GLU A 9 9.45 -14.84 23.21
C GLU A 9 9.04 -16.10 22.45
N LEU A 10 7.96 -16.05 21.69
CA LEU A 10 7.49 -17.18 20.89
C LEU A 10 8.51 -17.57 19.82
N TYR A 11 9.12 -16.58 19.16
CA TYR A 11 10.20 -16.80 18.21
C TYR A 11 11.39 -17.53 18.85
N ASN A 12 11.89 -17.04 19.98
CA ASN A 12 13.05 -17.61 20.68
C ASN A 12 12.78 -19.04 21.20
N LYS A 13 11.51 -19.43 21.36
CA LYS A 13 11.13 -20.80 21.72
C LYS A 13 11.28 -21.78 20.57
N HIS A 14 11.11 -21.33 19.33
CA HIS A 14 11.05 -22.19 18.15
C HIS A 14 12.25 -22.05 17.22
N PHE A 15 12.99 -20.94 17.32
CA PHE A 15 14.11 -20.63 16.43
C PHE A 15 15.34 -20.17 17.22
N SER A 16 16.50 -20.69 16.83
CA SER A 16 17.81 -20.31 17.39
C SER A 16 18.58 -19.34 16.48
N GLU A 17 18.17 -19.23 15.21
CA GLU A 17 18.85 -18.49 14.15
C GLU A 17 18.07 -17.23 13.76
N LYS A 18 18.74 -16.07 13.83
CA LYS A 18 18.15 -14.73 13.63
C LYS A 18 17.52 -14.50 12.25
N ASP A 19 17.90 -15.30 11.26
CA ASP A 19 17.48 -15.12 9.87
C ASP A 19 15.99 -15.42 9.67
N TYR A 20 15.37 -16.20 10.56
CA TYR A 20 13.96 -16.54 10.48
C TYR A 20 13.02 -15.50 11.08
N LEU A 21 13.53 -14.53 11.84
CA LEU A 21 12.68 -13.56 12.54
C LEU A 21 11.74 -12.82 11.56
N PRO A 22 12.21 -12.22 10.45
CA PRO A 22 11.32 -11.49 9.53
C PRO A 22 10.23 -12.39 8.92
N ILE A 23 10.59 -13.62 8.54
CA ILE A 23 9.66 -14.59 7.95
C ILE A 23 8.61 -14.98 8.97
N PHE A 24 9.03 -15.26 10.20
CA PHE A 24 8.16 -15.60 11.31
C PHE A 24 7.17 -14.48 11.61
N THR A 25 7.65 -13.24 11.80
CA THR A 25 6.78 -12.10 12.13
C THR A 25 5.75 -11.85 11.03
N ASN A 26 6.15 -11.91 9.75
CA ASN A 26 5.24 -11.77 8.63
C ASN A 26 4.19 -12.88 8.62
N SER A 27 4.59 -14.14 8.84
CA SER A 27 3.65 -15.26 8.86
C SER A 27 2.60 -15.14 9.96
N VAL A 28 2.96 -14.57 11.12
CA VAL A 28 2.01 -14.33 12.20
C VAL A 28 1.07 -13.19 11.83
N ILE A 29 1.60 -12.07 11.32
CA ILE A 29 0.80 -10.91 10.91
C ILE A 29 -0.21 -11.28 9.81
N GLU A 30 0.17 -12.11 8.84
CA GLU A 30 -0.72 -12.58 7.77
C GLU A 30 -1.94 -13.37 8.25
N GLN A 31 -1.84 -14.01 9.42
CA GLN A 31 -2.92 -14.81 10.00
C GLN A 31 -3.90 -13.96 10.85
N LEU A 32 -3.53 -12.72 11.17
CA LEU A 32 -4.36 -11.84 11.99
C LEU A 32 -5.55 -11.29 11.22
N ASP A 33 -6.67 -11.18 11.92
CA ASP A 33 -7.84 -10.53 11.34
C ASP A 33 -7.73 -8.99 11.41
N LYS A 34 -8.71 -8.31 10.81
CA LYS A 34 -8.74 -6.84 10.83
C LYS A 34 -8.81 -6.26 12.24
N ASN A 35 -9.52 -6.89 13.17
CA ASN A 35 -9.69 -6.39 14.52
C ASN A 35 -8.40 -6.55 15.33
N ASP A 36 -7.70 -7.68 15.15
CA ASP A 36 -6.39 -7.93 15.75
C ASP A 36 -5.38 -6.88 15.30
N LEU A 37 -5.32 -6.58 14.00
CA LEU A 37 -4.46 -5.55 13.44
C LEU A 37 -4.80 -4.16 14.00
N LEU A 38 -6.08 -3.81 14.10
CA LEU A 38 -6.52 -2.55 14.70
C LEU A 38 -6.15 -2.46 16.18
N HIS A 39 -6.24 -3.56 16.92
CA HIS A 39 -5.84 -3.62 18.31
C HIS A 39 -4.33 -3.41 18.46
N ILE A 40 -3.50 -4.05 17.63
CA ILE A 40 -2.04 -3.85 17.64
C ILE A 40 -1.70 -2.40 17.32
N LEU A 41 -2.33 -1.81 16.30
CA LEU A 41 -2.14 -0.39 15.96
C LEU A 41 -2.51 0.54 17.11
N SER A 42 -3.49 0.17 17.95
CA SER A 42 -3.85 0.95 19.13
C SER A 42 -2.78 0.96 20.23
N GLU A 43 -1.88 -0.03 20.24
CA GLU A 43 -0.74 -0.09 21.17
C GLU A 43 0.52 0.59 20.63
N CYS A 44 0.56 0.95 19.35
CA CYS A 44 1.70 1.62 18.74
C CYS A 44 1.86 3.06 19.26
N SER A 45 3.11 3.50 19.36
CA SER A 45 3.45 4.90 19.58
C SER A 45 3.04 5.76 18.38
N LYS A 46 2.96 7.07 18.60
CA LYS A 46 2.65 8.03 17.54
C LYS A 46 3.67 7.95 16.40
N GLU A 47 4.94 7.77 16.72
CA GLU A 47 6.06 7.73 15.77
C GLU A 47 5.98 6.48 14.89
N GLU A 48 5.64 5.33 15.47
CA GLU A 48 5.40 4.07 14.74
C GLU A 48 4.19 4.22 13.81
N LEU A 49 3.08 4.76 14.32
CA LEU A 49 1.87 5.01 13.53
C LEU A 49 2.12 5.99 12.39
N GLN A 50 2.90 7.05 12.64
CA GLN A 50 3.25 8.02 11.61
C GLN A 50 4.00 7.37 10.45
N THR A 51 4.90 6.43 10.74
CA THR A 51 5.59 5.65 9.70
C THR A 51 4.59 4.85 8.87
N VAL A 52 3.71 4.08 9.52
CA VAL A 52 2.70 3.25 8.85
C VAL A 52 1.78 4.09 7.95
N VAL A 53 1.25 5.20 8.49
CA VAL A 53 0.36 6.10 7.75
C VAL A 53 1.08 6.79 6.60
N SER A 54 2.33 7.23 6.81
CA SER A 54 3.12 7.87 5.74
C SER A 54 3.38 6.91 4.59
N THR A 55 3.78 5.66 4.88
CA THR A 55 3.96 4.62 3.87
C THR A 55 2.66 4.32 3.12
N PHE A 56 1.53 4.20 3.83
CA PHE A 56 0.23 3.99 3.19
C PHE A 56 -0.13 5.15 2.24
N VAL A 57 0.01 6.40 2.69
CA VAL A 57 -0.30 7.59 1.89
C VAL A 57 0.61 7.68 0.66
N LEU A 58 1.92 7.44 0.82
CA LEU A 58 2.87 7.46 -0.28
C LEU A 58 2.53 6.40 -1.33
N ASN A 59 2.26 5.17 -0.91
CA ASN A 59 1.87 4.09 -1.83
C ASN A 59 0.57 4.43 -2.59
N ASP A 60 -0.42 5.06 -1.93
CA ASP A 60 -1.65 5.48 -2.61
C ASP A 60 -1.39 6.58 -3.65
N LEU A 61 -0.53 7.55 -3.33
CA LEU A 61 -0.13 8.62 -4.24
C LEU A 61 0.63 8.07 -5.46
N GLU A 62 1.62 7.20 -5.25
CA GLU A 62 2.37 6.56 -6.35
C GLU A 62 1.46 5.74 -7.28
N ASN A 63 0.50 5.02 -6.71
CA ASN A 63 -0.49 4.26 -7.49
C ASN A 63 -1.39 5.16 -8.33
N ARG A 64 -1.68 6.40 -7.87
CA ARG A 64 -2.45 7.39 -8.66
C ARG A 64 -1.61 7.93 -9.81
N ASP A 65 -0.34 8.25 -9.57
CA ASP A 65 0.55 8.74 -10.63
C ASP A 65 0.77 7.68 -11.72
N GLN A 66 0.92 6.41 -11.34
CA GLN A 66 1.00 5.31 -12.30
C GLN A 66 -0.29 5.13 -13.11
N LYS A 67 -1.47 5.33 -12.49
CA LYS A 67 -2.76 5.32 -13.19
C LYS A 67 -2.92 6.50 -14.15
N VAL A 68 -2.41 7.68 -13.81
CA VAL A 68 -2.46 8.87 -14.70
C VAL A 68 -1.59 8.67 -15.94
N ILE A 69 -0.42 8.05 -15.81
CA ILE A 69 0.51 7.78 -16.92
C ILE A 69 -0.04 6.70 -17.88
N SER A 70 -0.92 5.82 -17.41
CA SER A 70 -1.47 4.71 -18.21
C SER A 70 -2.82 5.00 -18.91
N LEU A 71 -3.34 6.24 -18.87
CA LEU A 71 -4.44 6.64 -19.74
C LEU A 71 -3.92 6.95 -21.17
N PRO A 72 -4.39 6.25 -22.23
CA PRO A 72 -4.08 6.63 -23.60
C PRO A 72 -4.76 7.96 -23.92
N SER A 73 -3.96 8.99 -24.18
CA SER A 73 -4.40 10.30 -24.69
C SER A 73 -5.14 10.09 -26.02
N SER A 74 -6.46 9.95 -25.94
CA SER A 74 -7.33 9.70 -27.09
C SER A 74 -8.57 10.58 -27.02
N LYS A 75 -8.34 11.89 -27.20
CA LYS A 75 -9.35 12.83 -27.70
C LYS A 75 -8.68 13.82 -28.65
N GLN A 76 -8.43 13.37 -29.88
CA GLN A 76 -8.43 14.30 -31.01
C GLN A 76 -9.86 14.35 -31.57
N GLU A 77 -10.35 15.58 -31.66
CA GLU A 77 -11.72 16.01 -31.91
C GLU A 77 -12.28 15.48 -33.22
N LYS A 78 -13.54 15.05 -33.18
CA LYS A 78 -14.41 14.96 -34.35
C LYS A 78 -15.21 16.26 -34.49
N ASN A 79 -15.38 16.65 -35.75
CA ASN A 79 -16.35 17.59 -36.33
C ASN A 79 -15.99 19.09 -36.35
N ASN A 80 -15.83 19.61 -37.57
CA ASN A 80 -16.84 20.49 -38.14
C ASN A 80 -16.95 20.33 -39.67
N ARG A 81 -18.16 19.96 -40.14
CA ARG A 81 -18.60 20.08 -41.54
C ARG A 81 -18.78 21.56 -41.89
N SER A 82 -18.41 21.98 -43.10
CA SER A 82 -19.34 22.59 -44.09
C SER A 82 -18.65 22.95 -45.41
N THR A 83 -19.35 22.59 -46.48
CA THR A 83 -19.13 22.78 -47.91
C THR A 83 -19.21 24.26 -48.32
N ILE A 84 -18.29 24.76 -49.16
CA ILE A 84 -18.60 25.83 -50.14
C ILE A 84 -17.87 25.52 -51.46
N GLN A 85 -18.66 25.41 -52.53
CA GLN A 85 -18.20 25.26 -53.91
C GLN A 85 -17.70 26.59 -54.49
N TYR A 86 -16.67 26.54 -55.33
CA TYR A 86 -16.44 27.56 -56.35
C TYR A 86 -16.30 26.91 -57.73
N LYS A 87 -17.20 27.32 -58.64
CA LYS A 87 -17.16 27.05 -60.08
C LYS A 87 -15.91 27.67 -60.69
N ALA A 88 -15.32 26.98 -61.67
CA ALA A 88 -14.45 27.56 -62.69
C ALA A 88 -15.25 27.67 -64.00
#